data_AF-A0A954BMX1-F1
#
_entry.id   AF-A0A954BMX1-F1
#
_cell.length_a   1.000
_cell.length_b   1.000
_cell.length_c   1.000
_cell.angle_alpha   90.00
_cell.angle_beta   90.00
_cell.angle_gamma   90.00
#
_symmetry.space_group_name_H-M   'P 1'
#
loop_
_entity.id
_entity.type
_entity.pdbx_description
1 polymer ?
#
loop_
_entity_poly.entity_id
_entity_poly.type
_entity_poly.pdbx_seq_one_letter_code
_entity_poly.pdbx_strand_id
1 'polypeptide(L)'
;MSYRDLLEFYFQIHDPTTVNRQGNDIGTSYRSEIFYTSDAQRETAIDTIADVEASGLWPGKVVTKVSAAPAFWEAEPEHQDYLERYPDGYTCHFPRPGWHLPKRSETKAG
;
A
#
# COMPACT_ATOMS: atom_id res chain seq x y z
N MET A 1 -4.58 -14.93 -5.39
CA MET A 1 -4.25 -13.54 -5.04
C MET A 1 -3.35 -12.98 -6.12
N SER A 2 -3.78 -11.91 -6.77
CA SER A 2 -3.02 -11.20 -7.79
C SER A 2 -2.15 -10.10 -7.16
N TYR A 3 -1.21 -9.52 -7.92
CA TYR A 3 -0.46 -8.34 -7.46
C TYR A 3 -1.39 -7.14 -7.25
N ARG A 4 -2.45 -7.03 -8.06
CA ARG A 4 -3.48 -6.00 -7.88
C ARG A 4 -4.22 -6.17 -6.55
N ASP A 5 -4.60 -7.40 -6.18
CA ASP A 5 -5.28 -7.68 -4.90
C ASP A 5 -4.39 -7.24 -3.71
N LEU A 6 -3.08 -7.48 -3.80
CA LEU A 6 -2.10 -7.04 -2.80
C LEU A 6 -2.06 -5.51 -2.68
N LEU A 7 -2.06 -4.79 -3.80
CA LEU A 7 -2.04 -3.33 -3.80
C LEU A 7 -3.34 -2.73 -3.28
N GLU A 8 -4.50 -3.31 -3.62
CA GLU A 8 -5.79 -2.86 -3.09
C GLU A 8 -5.84 -3.00 -1.57
N PHE A 9 -5.36 -4.13 -1.04
CA PHE A 9 -5.26 -4.32 0.40
C PHE A 9 -4.23 -3.37 1.04
N TYR A 10 -3.08 -3.15 0.40
CA TYR A 10 -2.08 -2.18 0.83
C TYR A 10 -2.68 -0.78 1.01
N PHE A 11 -3.41 -0.27 0.02
CA PHE A 11 -4.07 1.03 0.13
C PHE A 11 -5.20 1.07 1.15
N GLN A 12 -5.76 -0.08 1.52
CA GLN A 12 -6.81 -0.17 2.54
C GLN A 12 -6.28 -0.04 3.98
N ILE A 13 -5.04 -0.46 4.25
CA ILE A 13 -4.51 -0.61 5.62
C ILE A 13 -3.63 0.54 6.11
N HIS A 14 -3.13 1.40 5.23
CA HIS A 14 -2.32 2.58 5.57
C HIS A 14 -2.85 3.83 4.85
N ASP A 15 -2.75 5.02 5.44
CA ASP A 15 -3.08 6.27 4.74
C ASP A 15 -1.99 6.61 3.71
N PRO A 16 -2.28 6.59 2.39
CA PRO A 16 -1.31 6.85 1.34
C PRO A 16 -1.18 8.34 1.00
N THR A 17 -1.84 9.23 1.76
CA THR A 17 -1.92 10.68 1.47
C THR A 17 -0.99 11.50 2.36
N THR A 18 -0.39 10.88 3.37
CA THR A 18 0.51 11.53 4.33
C THR A 18 1.98 11.36 3.94
N VAL A 19 2.67 12.48 3.71
CA VAL A 19 4.11 12.47 3.36
C VAL A 19 4.96 12.16 4.59
N ASN A 20 5.80 11.12 4.50
CA ASN A 20 6.76 10.73 5.55
C ASN A 20 6.12 10.57 6.94
N ARG A 21 4.90 10.01 6.99
CA ARG A 21 4.14 9.78 8.21
C ARG A 21 3.12 8.67 7.99
N GLN A 22 2.88 7.85 9.01
CA GLN A 22 1.70 7.00 9.12
C GLN A 22 1.16 7.07 10.55
N GLY A 23 -0.06 7.56 10.74
CA GLY A 23 -0.62 7.77 12.09
C GLY A 23 0.32 8.61 12.97
N ASN A 24 0.72 8.05 14.11
CA ASN A 24 1.62 8.68 15.08
C ASN A 24 3.12 8.54 14.72
N ASP A 25 3.45 7.72 13.72
CA ASP A 25 4.82 7.44 13.31
C ASP A 25 5.29 8.46 12.26
N ILE A 26 6.33 9.23 12.56
CA ILE A 26 6.77 10.41 11.77
C ILE A 26 8.23 10.26 11.36
N GLY A 27 8.51 10.40 10.07
CA GLY A 27 9.85 10.26 9.51
C GLY A 27 9.83 9.57 8.14
N THR A 28 10.93 9.69 7.41
CA THR A 28 11.08 9.08 6.07
C THR A 28 11.01 7.55 6.11
N SER A 29 11.27 6.93 7.28
CA SER A 29 11.09 5.48 7.52
C SER A 29 9.63 5.04 7.40
N TYR A 30 8.66 5.94 7.54
CA TYR A 30 7.22 5.65 7.55
C TYR A 30 6.49 6.16 6.30
N ARG A 31 7.23 6.38 5.21
CA ARG A 31 6.66 6.84 3.94
C ARG A 31 5.92 5.70 3.20
N SER A 32 4.90 6.08 2.44
CA SER A 32 4.23 5.18 1.49
C SER A 32 5.08 5.03 0.22
N GLU A 33 5.47 3.81 -0.14
CA GLU A 33 6.25 3.49 -1.34
C GLU A 33 6.02 2.04 -1.79
N ILE A 34 5.88 1.85 -3.10
CA ILE A 34 5.80 0.56 -3.78
C ILE A 34 7.12 0.32 -4.51
N PHE A 35 7.78 -0.78 -4.18
CA PHE A 35 9.00 -1.25 -4.85
C PHE A 35 8.66 -2.35 -5.85
N TYR A 36 8.73 -2.06 -7.15
CA TYR A 36 8.41 -3.02 -8.20
C TYR A 36 9.63 -3.85 -8.61
N THR A 37 9.41 -5.12 -9.00
CA THR A 37 10.46 -6.03 -9.50
C THR A 37 10.32 -6.34 -10.99
N SER A 38 9.27 -5.85 -11.65
CA SER A 38 9.06 -5.98 -13.09
C SER A 38 8.24 -4.81 -13.63
N ASP A 39 8.30 -4.59 -14.94
CA ASP A 39 7.50 -3.56 -15.60
C ASP A 39 6.00 -3.82 -15.44
N ALA A 40 5.56 -5.08 -15.46
CA ALA A 40 4.16 -5.43 -15.22
C ALA A 40 3.68 -5.01 -13.82
N GLN A 41 4.53 -5.14 -12.79
CA GLN A 41 4.22 -4.63 -11.46
C GLN A 41 4.20 -3.10 -11.42
N ARG A 42 5.16 -2.44 -12.08
CA ARG A 42 5.19 -0.99 -12.20
C ARG A 42 3.90 -0.44 -12.80
N GLU A 43 3.47 -0.98 -13.93
CA GLU A 43 2.23 -0.57 -14.60
C GLU A 43 1.01 -0.85 -13.71
N THR A 44 0.94 -2.03 -13.09
CA THR A 44 -0.17 -2.35 -12.16
C THR A 44 -0.21 -1.39 -10.97
N ALA A 45 0.94 -0.97 -10.44
CA ALA A 45 1.01 0.00 -9.35
C ALA A 45 0.54 1.39 -9.75
N ILE A 46 0.98 1.87 -10.91
CA ILE A 46 0.55 3.16 -11.48
C ILE A 46 -0.96 3.15 -11.74
N ASP A 47 -1.47 2.10 -12.37
CA ASP A 47 -2.91 1.92 -12.63
C ASP A 47 -3.74 1.87 -11.35
N THR A 48 -3.23 1.23 -10.31
CA THR A 48 -3.94 1.13 -9.02
C THR A 48 -3.97 2.48 -8.31
N ILE A 49 -2.86 3.25 -8.34
CA ILE A 49 -2.85 4.63 -7.82
C ILE A 49 -3.86 5.49 -8.58
N ALA A 50 -3.91 5.37 -9.91
CA ALA A 50 -4.86 6.12 -10.72
C ALA A 50 -6.32 5.79 -10.34
N ASP A 51 -6.64 4.52 -10.12
CA ASP A 51 -7.98 4.11 -9.67
C ASP A 51 -8.29 4.64 -8.25
N VAL A 52 -7.31 4.58 -7.33
CA VAL A 52 -7.42 5.14 -5.97
C VAL A 52 -7.74 6.63 -6.02
N GLU A 53 -6.97 7.40 -6.79
CA GLU A 53 -7.19 8.84 -6.94
C GLU A 53 -8.54 9.14 -7.63
N ALA A 54 -8.87 8.42 -8.70
CA ALA A 54 -10.12 8.61 -9.43
C ALA A 54 -11.37 8.26 -8.61
N SER A 55 -11.25 7.34 -7.65
CA SER A 55 -12.37 6.93 -6.78
C SER A 55 -12.85 8.03 -5.84
N GLY A 56 -11.96 8.94 -5.43
CA GLY A 56 -12.24 9.95 -4.40
C GLY A 56 -12.53 9.39 -3.00
N LEU A 57 -12.27 8.10 -2.75
CA LEU A 57 -12.55 7.43 -1.47
C LEU A 57 -11.49 7.69 -0.38
N TRP A 58 -10.28 8.07 -0.80
CA TRP A 58 -9.17 8.38 0.10
C TRP A 58 -9.16 9.88 0.46
N PRO A 59 -8.61 10.26 1.62
CA PRO A 59 -8.78 11.60 2.20
C PRO A 59 -8.02 12.71 1.47
N GLY A 60 -7.30 12.40 0.39
CA GLY A 60 -6.47 13.36 -0.32
C GLY A 60 -5.70 12.72 -1.49
N LYS A 61 -4.79 13.50 -2.06
CA LYS A 61 -3.91 13.05 -3.14
C LYS A 61 -2.99 11.93 -2.66
N VAL A 62 -2.79 10.91 -3.49
CA VAL A 62 -1.84 9.84 -3.19
C VAL A 62 -0.42 10.37 -3.31
N VAL A 63 0.39 10.13 -2.27
CA VAL A 63 1.82 10.50 -2.24
C VAL A 63 2.73 9.28 -2.29
N THR A 64 2.16 8.07 -2.42
CA THR A 64 2.87 6.81 -2.61
C THR A 64 3.84 6.90 -3.79
N LYS A 65 5.11 6.61 -3.54
CA LYS A 65 6.13 6.51 -4.60
C LYS A 65 6.08 5.15 -5.28
N VAL A 66 6.45 5.11 -6.56
CA VAL A 66 6.65 3.86 -7.31
C VAL A 66 8.10 3.85 -7.81
N SER A 67 8.91 2.98 -7.22
CA SER A 67 10.36 2.93 -7.42
C SER A 67 10.81 1.52 -7.77
N ALA A 68 11.88 1.38 -8.56
CA ALA A 68 12.47 0.06 -8.78
C ALA A 68 12.98 -0.51 -7.46
N ALA A 69 12.78 -1.81 -7.22
CA ALA A 69 13.20 -2.45 -5.99
C ALA A 69 14.72 -2.32 -5.77
N PRO A 70 15.17 -1.71 -4.66
CA PRO A 70 16.58 -1.70 -4.30
C PRO A 70 16.97 -3.04 -3.66
N ALA A 71 18.22 -3.12 -3.18
CA ALA A 71 18.57 -4.16 -2.21
C ALA A 71 17.65 -4.07 -0.98
N PHE A 72 17.13 -5.21 -0.56
CA PHE A 72 16.31 -5.34 0.65
C PHE A 72 17.22 -5.81 1.79
N TRP A 73 17.32 -4.99 2.84
CA TRP A 73 18.09 -5.30 4.04
C TRP A 73 17.13 -5.85 5.08
N GLU A 74 17.26 -7.13 5.40
CA GLU A 74 16.41 -7.80 6.38
C GLU A 74 16.59 -7.16 7.77
N ALA A 75 15.46 -6.89 8.43
CA ALA A 75 15.46 -6.37 9.79
C ALA A 75 15.82 -7.48 10.80
N GLU A 76 16.24 -7.07 11.99
CA GLU A 76 16.65 -7.96 13.08
C GLU A 76 15.54 -8.97 13.46
N PRO A 77 15.89 -10.17 13.97
CA PRO A 77 14.91 -11.23 14.27
C PRO A 77 13.78 -10.80 15.23
N GLU A 78 14.03 -9.87 16.14
CA GLU A 78 13.04 -9.34 17.06
C GLU A 78 11.94 -8.49 16.40
N HIS A 79 12.12 -8.09 15.14
CA HIS A 79 11.12 -7.38 14.34
C HIS A 79 10.28 -8.32 13.46
N GLN A 80 10.77 -9.53 13.17
CA GLN A 80 10.05 -10.50 12.34
C GLN A 80 8.88 -11.11 13.12
N ASP A 81 7.70 -11.21 12.50
CA ASP A 81 6.49 -11.76 13.11
C ASP A 81 6.13 -11.12 14.47
N TYR A 82 6.47 -9.83 14.65
CA TYR A 82 6.33 -9.14 15.94
C TYR A 82 4.89 -9.18 16.48
N LEU A 83 3.89 -8.90 15.65
CA LEU A 83 2.47 -8.94 16.05
C LEU A 83 1.89 -10.36 16.14
N GLU A 84 2.55 -11.37 15.58
CA GLU A 84 2.17 -12.76 15.85
C GLU A 84 2.64 -13.19 17.25
N ARG A 85 3.86 -12.79 17.62
CA ARG A 85 4.44 -13.06 18.94
C ARG A 85 3.84 -12.20 20.05
N TYR A 86 3.45 -10.96 19.72
CA TYR A 86 2.81 -10.00 20.62
C TYR A 86 1.52 -9.45 19.98
N PRO A 87 0.40 -10.20 20.05
CA PRO A 87 -0.86 -9.81 19.42
C PRO A 87 -1.42 -8.45 19.87
N ASP A 88 -1.13 -8.04 21.11
CA ASP A 88 -1.51 -6.74 21.66
C ASP A 88 -0.42 -5.66 21.47
N GLY A 89 0.58 -5.94 20.64
CA GLY A 89 1.67 -5.03 20.32
C GLY A 89 1.20 -3.77 19.58
N TYR A 90 2.08 -2.76 19.51
CA TYR A 90 1.75 -1.50 18.85
C TYR A 90 1.50 -1.70 17.34
N THR A 91 0.38 -1.14 16.86
CA THR A 91 0.11 -0.97 15.44
C THR A 91 -0.83 0.22 15.21
N CYS A 92 -0.60 0.96 14.13
CA CYS A 92 -1.51 1.99 13.62
C CYS A 92 -2.23 1.57 12.32
N HIS A 93 -2.01 0.33 11.87
CA HIS A 93 -2.55 -0.20 10.62
C HIS A 93 -3.84 -0.99 10.87
N PHE A 94 -4.87 -0.71 10.09
CA PHE A 94 -6.13 -1.44 10.12
C PHE A 94 -6.87 -1.27 8.78
N PRO A 95 -7.63 -2.27 8.30
CA PRO A 95 -8.43 -2.13 7.10
C PRO A 95 -9.51 -1.04 7.28
N ARG A 96 -9.57 -0.06 6.39
CA ARG A 96 -10.70 0.87 6.30
C ARG A 96 -11.77 0.29 5.37
N PRO A 97 -12.99 -0.02 5.83
CA PRO A 97 -14.02 -0.61 4.96
C PRO A 97 -14.43 0.28 3.77
N GLY A 98 -14.32 1.60 3.92
CA GLY A 98 -14.63 2.56 2.86
C GLY A 98 -13.54 2.75 1.81
N TRP A 99 -12.35 2.19 2.03
CA TRP A 99 -11.20 2.29 1.13
C TRP A 99 -11.10 1.04 0.26
N HIS A 100 -12.15 0.83 -0.54
CA HIS A 100 -12.29 -0.33 -1.42
C HIS A 100 -12.60 0.13 -2.83
N LEU A 101 -11.76 -0.27 -3.79
CA LEU A 101 -12.01 0.02 -5.20
C LEU A 101 -13.17 -0.85 -5.72
N PRO A 102 -14.09 -0.29 -6.51
CA PRO A 102 -15.07 -1.11 -7.21
C PRO A 102 -14.33 -2.05 -8.17
N LYS A 103 -14.82 -3.29 -8.31
CA LYS A 103 -14.28 -4.21 -9.30
C LYS A 103 -14.41 -3.58 -10.69
N ARG A 104 -13.29 -3.48 -11.42
CA ARG A 104 -13.33 -3.13 -12.85
C ARG A 104 -14.30 -4.10 -13.52
N SER A 105 -15.37 -3.58 -14.12
CA SER A 105 -16.24 -4.41 -14.94
C SER A 105 -15.37 -5.02 -16.04
N GLU A 106 -15.41 -6.34 -16.21
CA GLU A 106 -14.81 -6.99 -17.37
C GLU A 106 -15.48 -6.43 -18.62
N THR A 107 -14.90 -5.38 -19.20
CA THR A 107 -15.28 -4.96 -20.54
C THR A 107 -14.85 -6.09 -21.45
N LYS A 108 -15.79 -6.98 -21.77
CA LYS A 108 -15.63 -7.94 -22.86
C LYS A 108 -15.23 -7.14 -24.09
N ALA A 109 -13.97 -7.28 -24.50
CA ALA A 109 -13.57 -6.94 -25.85
C ALA A 109 -14.44 -7.78 -26.79
N GLY A 110 -15.35 -7.10 -27.48
CA GLY A 110 -16.11 -7.65 -28.61
C GLY A 110 -15.35 -7.50 -29.91
#